data_AF-A0A7C1XVQ2-F1
#
_entry.id   AF-A0A7C1XVQ2-F1
#
_cell.length_a   1.000
_cell.length_b   1.000
_cell.length_c   1.000
_cell.angle_alpha   90.00
_cell.angle_beta   90.00
_cell.angle_gamma   90.00
#
_symmetry.space_group_name_H-M   'P 1'
#
loop_
_entity.id
_entity.type
_entity.pdbx_description
1 polymer ?
#
loop_
_entity_poly.entity_id
_entity_poly.type
_entity_poly.pdbx_seq_one_letter_code
_entity_poly.pdbx_strand_id
1 'polypeptide(L)'
;MSLLSITEPDQAEGRLAEIYGECQAGIGFVPNAFRSLSPSPELLDQQWRHVRYYMQHPRLSAYLFTLIRLLVSERETCDYCINLNTAILINECGL
;
A
#
# COMPACT_ATOMS: atom_id res chain seq x y z
N MET A 1 12.00 -12.04 9.50
CA MET A 1 12.82 -11.59 8.36
C MET A 1 12.30 -12.28 7.11
N SER A 2 12.13 -11.55 6.00
CA SER A 2 11.61 -12.10 4.75
C SER A 2 12.66 -13.02 4.09
N LEU A 3 12.22 -14.10 3.45
CA LEU A 3 13.06 -14.94 2.58
C LEU A 3 13.34 -14.29 1.21
N LEU A 4 12.57 -13.25 0.87
CA LEU A 4 12.66 -12.55 -0.40
C LEU A 4 13.76 -11.49 -0.34
N SER A 5 14.51 -11.35 -1.43
CA SER A 5 15.43 -10.23 -1.63
C SER A 5 14.63 -8.96 -1.89
N ILE A 6 14.50 -8.12 -0.86
CA ILE A 6 13.77 -6.86 -0.94
C ILE A 6 14.72 -5.76 -1.43
N THR A 7 14.33 -5.05 -2.49
CA THR A 7 15.02 -3.83 -2.94
C THR A 7 14.34 -2.62 -2.31
N GLU A 8 15.12 -1.85 -1.54
CA GLU A 8 14.65 -0.62 -0.90
C GLU A 8 14.44 0.52 -1.91
N PRO A 9 13.57 1.51 -1.61
CA PRO A 9 13.21 2.54 -2.59
C PRO A 9 14.36 3.40 -3.09
N ASP A 10 15.37 3.64 -2.27
CA ASP A 10 16.59 4.39 -2.61
C ASP A 10 17.56 3.60 -3.49
N GLN A 11 17.39 2.29 -3.58
CA GLN A 11 18.19 1.36 -4.40
C GLN A 11 17.43 0.88 -5.64
N ALA A 12 16.17 1.25 -5.79
CA ALA A 12 15.35 0.82 -6.90
C ALA A 12 15.78 1.53 -8.19
N GLU A 13 15.80 0.76 -9.29
CA GLU A 13 16.11 1.25 -10.62
C GLU A 13 15.01 0.87 -11.62
N GLY A 14 14.99 1.53 -12.78
CA GLY A 14 14.05 1.24 -13.87
C GLY A 14 12.59 1.24 -13.43
N ARG A 15 11.84 0.21 -13.86
CA ARG A 15 10.40 0.11 -13.61
C ARG A 15 10.04 0.07 -12.11
N LEU A 16 10.89 -0.54 -11.28
CA LEU A 16 10.64 -0.61 -9.84
C LEU A 16 10.69 0.78 -9.20
N ALA A 17 11.68 1.61 -9.59
CA ALA A 17 11.82 2.98 -9.12
C ALA A 17 10.61 3.85 -9.51
N GLU A 18 10.12 3.69 -10.74
CA GLU A 18 8.92 4.38 -11.22
C GLU A 18 7.70 4.06 -10.35
N ILE A 19 7.44 2.77 -10.08
CA ILE A 19 6.28 2.34 -9.28
C ILE A 19 6.39 2.84 -7.83
N TYR A 20 7.58 2.80 -7.24
CA TYR A 20 7.81 3.37 -5.91
C TYR A 20 7.59 4.88 -5.88
N GLY A 21 8.02 5.61 -6.91
CA GLY A 21 7.74 7.03 -7.07
C GLY A 21 6.24 7.32 -7.14
N GLU A 22 5.48 6.51 -7.87
CA GLU A 22 4.01 6.62 -7.91
C GLU A 22 3.37 6.36 -6.55
N CYS A 23 3.84 5.36 -5.80
CA CYS A 23 3.35 5.08 -4.44
C CYS A 23 3.61 6.27 -3.51
N GLN A 24 4.84 6.81 -3.53
CA GLN A 24 5.23 7.98 -2.76
C GLN A 24 4.35 9.20 -3.08
N ALA A 25 4.08 9.45 -4.36
CA ALA A 25 3.23 10.56 -4.80
C ALA A 25 1.74 10.35 -4.45
N GLY A 26 1.27 9.10 -4.41
CA GLY A 26 -0.13 8.77 -4.18
C GLY A 26 -0.54 8.68 -2.71
N ILE A 27 0.32 8.13 -1.84
CA ILE A 27 0.01 7.89 -0.42
C ILE A 27 1.13 8.32 0.55
N GLY A 28 2.15 9.03 0.08
CA GLY A 28 3.19 9.64 0.92
C GLY A 28 4.30 8.69 1.41
N PHE A 29 4.22 7.39 1.12
CA PHE A 29 5.26 6.41 1.44
C PHE A 29 5.12 5.14 0.59
N VAL A 30 6.14 4.27 0.61
CA VAL A 30 6.07 2.92 0.02
C VAL A 30 5.80 1.90 1.14
N PRO A 31 4.61 1.25 1.20
CA PRO A 31 4.31 0.26 2.22
C PRO A 31 5.29 -0.92 2.23
N ASN A 32 5.66 -1.44 3.40
CA ASN A 32 6.52 -2.63 3.54
C ASN A 32 5.94 -3.84 2.78
N ALA A 33 4.61 -3.99 2.77
CA ALA A 33 3.95 -5.06 2.00
C ALA A 33 4.23 -4.92 0.49
N PHE A 34 4.34 -3.69 -0.01
CA PHE A 34 4.67 -3.41 -1.42
C PHE A 34 6.15 -3.62 -1.68
N ARG A 35 7.03 -3.19 -0.76
CA ARG A 35 8.47 -3.49 -0.84
C ARG A 35 8.74 -4.99 -0.94
N SER A 36 7.94 -5.81 -0.26
CA SER A 36 8.02 -7.27 -0.32
C SER A 36 7.73 -7.85 -1.71
N LEU A 37 7.09 -7.08 -2.61
CA LEU A 37 6.82 -7.46 -4.00
C LEU A 37 7.92 -7.00 -4.96
N SER A 38 8.96 -6.31 -4.49
CA SER A 38 10.08 -5.85 -5.34
C SER A 38 10.77 -6.91 -6.21
N PRO A 39 10.83 -8.21 -5.85
CA PRO A 39 11.34 -9.23 -6.77
C PRO A 39 10.55 -9.35 -8.08
N SER A 40 9.32 -8.85 -8.13
CA SER A 40 8.49 -8.80 -9.35
C SER A 40 7.84 -7.43 -9.48
N PRO A 41 8.48 -6.49 -10.21
CA PRO A 41 7.94 -5.16 -10.47
C PRO A 41 6.54 -5.19 -11.09
N GLU A 42 6.24 -6.16 -11.94
CA GLU A 42 4.92 -6.33 -12.56
C GLU A 42 3.84 -6.69 -11.53
N LEU A 43 4.16 -7.57 -10.58
CA LEU A 43 3.23 -7.91 -9.49
C LEU A 43 2.99 -6.70 -8.59
N LEU A 44 4.04 -5.94 -8.27
CA LEU A 44 3.92 -4.69 -7.53
C LEU A 44 3.05 -3.67 -8.29
N ASP A 45 3.26 -3.50 -9.59
CA ASP A 45 2.45 -2.61 -10.43
C ASP A 45 0.97 -2.99 -10.39
N GLN A 46 0.67 -4.28 -10.55
CA GLN A 46 -0.70 -4.79 -10.48
C GLN A 46 -1.31 -4.50 -9.10
N GLN A 47 -0.57 -4.76 -8.02
CA GLN A 47 -1.05 -4.53 -6.66
C GLN A 47 -1.29 -3.04 -6.40
N TRP A 48 -0.38 -2.17 -6.84
CA TRP A 48 -0.53 -0.73 -6.70
C TRP A 48 -1.74 -0.20 -7.47
N ARG A 49 -1.90 -0.61 -8.73
CA ARG A 49 -3.05 -0.22 -9.55
C ARG A 49 -4.38 -0.67 -8.94
N HIS A 50 -4.41 -1.86 -8.36
CA HIS A 50 -5.59 -2.37 -7.65
C HIS A 50 -5.94 -1.47 -6.46
N VAL A 51 -4.98 -1.14 -5.60
CA VAL A 51 -5.21 -0.26 -4.44
C VAL A 51 -5.62 1.15 -4.88
N ARG A 52 -4.88 1.73 -5.84
CA ARG A 52 -5.15 3.08 -6.37
C ARG A 52 -6.56 3.20 -6.95
N TYR A 53 -7.02 2.19 -7.69
CA TYR A 53 -8.37 2.17 -8.25
C TYR A 53 -9.45 2.33 -7.18
N TYR A 54 -9.35 1.60 -6.07
CA TYR A 54 -10.36 1.68 -5.01
C TYR A 54 -10.22 2.92 -4.14
N MET A 55 -9.01 3.46 -3.96
CA MET A 55 -8.81 4.73 -3.27
C MET A 55 -9.43 5.92 -4.00
N GLN A 56 -9.48 5.86 -5.34
CA GLN A 56 -10.02 6.93 -6.20
C GLN A 56 -11.43 6.62 -6.73
N HIS A 57 -12.11 5.62 -6.18
CA HIS A 57 -13.37 5.14 -6.72
C HIS A 57 -14.50 6.18 -6.56
N PRO A 58 -15.30 6.47 -7.60
CA PRO A 58 -16.22 7.62 -7.60
C PRO A 58 -17.39 7.52 -6.61
N ARG A 59 -17.70 6.30 -6.14
CA ARG A 59 -18.82 6.02 -5.23
C ARG A 59 -18.40 5.39 -3.90
N LEU A 60 -17.09 5.23 -3.68
CA LEU A 60 -16.55 4.64 -2.47
C LEU A 60 -15.51 5.61 -1.93
N SER A 61 -15.82 6.29 -0.83
CA SER A 61 -14.90 7.26 -0.24
C SER A 61 -13.64 6.56 0.27
N ALA A 62 -12.51 7.28 0.25
CA ALA A 62 -11.25 6.79 0.82
C ALA A 62 -11.40 6.39 2.29
N TYR A 63 -12.21 7.14 3.06
CA TYR A 63 -12.58 6.81 4.44
C TYR A 63 -13.25 5.43 4.53
N LEU A 64 -14.34 5.21 3.79
CA LEU A 64 -15.10 3.96 3.87
C LEU A 64 -14.28 2.77 3.37
N PHE A 65 -13.52 2.94 2.28
CA PHE A 65 -12.60 1.91 1.78
C PHE A 65 -11.57 1.50 2.83
N THR A 66 -10.91 2.47 3.47
CA THR A 66 -9.88 2.21 4.47
C THR A 66 -10.47 1.61 5.75
N LEU A 67 -11.67 2.05 6.16
CA LEU A 67 -12.38 1.46 7.30
C LEU A 67 -12.76 -0.01 7.05
N ILE A 68 -13.26 -0.35 5.85
CA ILE A 68 -13.52 -1.75 5.48
C ILE A 68 -12.24 -2.60 5.58
N ARG A 69 -11.13 -2.08 5.08
CA ARG A 69 -9.82 -2.76 5.16
C ARG A 69 -9.38 -2.96 6.61
N LEU A 70 -9.56 -1.98 7.48
CA LEU A 70 -9.27 -2.11 8.91
C LEU A 70 -10.12 -3.22 9.55
N LEU A 71 -11.43 -3.22 9.33
CA LEU A 71 -12.34 -4.23 9.90
C LEU A 71 -12.02 -5.66 9.45
N VAL A 72 -11.64 -5.84 8.18
CA VAL A 72 -11.14 -7.14 7.69
C VAL A 72 -9.80 -7.49 8.34
N SER A 73 -8.90 -6.53 8.49
CA SER A 73 -7.58 -6.74 9.10
C SER A 73 -7.68 -7.18 10.57
N GLU A 74 -8.59 -6.57 11.34
CA GLU A 74 -8.93 -6.96 12.71
C GLU A 74 -9.45 -8.40 12.76
N ARG A 75 -10.40 -8.74 11.88
CA ARG A 75 -10.98 -10.09 11.81
C ARG A 75 -9.92 -11.15 11.50
N GLU A 76 -9.00 -10.85 10.60
CA GLU A 76 -7.93 -11.77 10.17
C GLU A 76 -6.68 -11.66 11.06
N THR A 77 -6.71 -10.86 12.13
CA THR A 77 -5.57 -10.64 13.05
C THR A 77 -4.27 -10.23 12.33
N CYS A 78 -4.37 -9.41 11.28
CA CYS A 78 -3.21 -8.91 10.54
C CYS A 78 -2.67 -7.61 11.17
N ASP A 79 -1.78 -7.70 12.16
CA ASP A 79 -1.21 -6.52 12.86
C ASP A 79 -0.63 -5.46 11.92
N TYR A 80 0.07 -5.88 10.87
CA TYR A 80 0.61 -4.95 9.88
C TYR A 80 -0.51 -4.17 9.18
N CYS A 81 -1.55 -4.88 8.77
CA CYS A 81 -2.68 -4.31 8.06
C CYS A 81 -3.52 -3.41 8.99
N ILE A 82 -3.70 -3.80 10.26
CA ILE A 82 -4.36 -2.99 11.29
C ILE A 82 -3.63 -1.66 11.44
N ASN A 83 -2.33 -1.70 11.73
CA ASN A 83 -1.53 -0.49 11.94
C ASN A 83 -1.51 0.42 10.70
N LEU A 84 -1.36 -0.16 9.50
CA LEU A 84 -1.36 0.57 8.24
C LEU A 84 -2.68 1.30 8.00
N ASN A 85 -3.81 0.61 8.11
CA ASN A 85 -5.12 1.22 7.82
C ASN A 85 -5.51 2.23 8.91
N THR A 86 -5.16 1.98 10.18
CA THR A 86 -5.34 2.96 11.27
C THR A 86 -4.57 4.24 11.00
N ALA A 87 -3.31 4.16 10.59
CA ALA A 87 -2.50 5.33 10.26
C ALA A 87 -3.09 6.12 9.08
N ILE A 88 -3.59 5.46 8.04
CA ILE A 88 -4.23 6.13 6.90
C ILE A 88 -5.53 6.83 7.34
N LEU A 89 -6.35 6.19 8.20
CA LEU A 89 -7.57 6.82 8.70
C LEU A 89 -7.29 8.10 9.48
N ILE A 90 -6.30 8.07 10.38
CA ILE A 90 -5.93 9.23 11.21
C ILE A 90 -5.32 10.35 10.34
N ASN A 91 -4.33 10.01 9.51
CA ASN A 91 -3.51 11.03 8.85
C ASN A 91 -4.13 11.56 7.55
N GLU A 92 -4.86 10.72 6.80
CA GLU A 92 -5.36 11.06 5.46
C GLU A 92 -6.87 11.23 5.40
N CYS A 93 -7.61 10.63 6.35
CA CYS A 93 -9.08 10.65 6.35
C CYS A 93 -9.69 11.45 7.51
N GLY A 94 -8.87 12.02 8.40
CA GLY A 94 -9.31 12.91 9.48
C GLY A 94 -10.06 12.21 10.63
N LEU A 95 -9.71 10.95 10.92
CA LEU A 95 -10.20 10.22 12.10
C LEU A 95 -9.44 10.63 13.38
#